data_AF-A0A151I8C5-F1
#
_entry.id   AF-A0A151I8C5-F1
#
_cell.length_a   1.000
_cell.length_b   1.000
_cell.length_c   1.000
_cell.angle_alpha   90.00
_cell.angle_beta   90.00
_cell.angle_gamma   90.00
#
_symmetry.space_group_name_H-M   'P 1'
#
loop_
_entity.id
_entity.type
_entity.pdbx_description
1 polymer ?
#
loop_
_entity_poly.entity_id
_entity_poly.type
_entity_poly.pdbx_seq_one_letter_code
_entity_poly.pdbx_strand_id
1 'polypeptide(L)'
;RLEFLDVSMIKRDNRLIFDWFHKPTFSGRFLNFLSNHPLSQKRGTVFSLVDRAFFLSDISFHYKNFNFIINILLDNDYPLNFIFDTINQRLKYLLKNKFIVNDQPTNTQSNSKSVSWLTVPFVPCHAEKLKKFHNNGIRVSFCSPNKMSKYVKVQKDALSKDSRSNVVYKISCNDCDASYVGQTSRQLKTRISEHRNHIKRNTTTRSVITEHRLQHGHDFRWNEVEILDEESNYRKRIVSEMINIKKQKNSLNLQTDTENLHETYIPLINKI
;
A
#
# COMPACT_ATOMS: atom_id res chain seq x y z
N ARG A 1 -10.58 -0.35 -37.88
CA ARG A 1 -10.74 -0.16 -36.42
C ARG A 1 -9.48 -0.73 -35.77
N LEU A 2 -8.85 0.01 -34.87
CA LEU A 2 -7.62 -0.39 -34.18
C LEU A 2 -7.81 -0.19 -32.68
N GLU A 3 -7.43 -1.18 -31.87
CA GLU A 3 -7.46 -1.09 -30.42
C GLU A 3 -6.06 -0.73 -29.89
N PHE A 4 -5.96 0.35 -29.12
CA PHE A 4 -4.70 0.78 -28.54
C PHE A 4 -4.92 1.27 -27.10
N LEU A 5 -4.27 0.61 -26.14
CA LEU A 5 -4.45 0.85 -24.70
C LEU A 5 -5.92 0.80 -24.29
N ASP A 6 -6.48 1.93 -23.87
CA ASP A 6 -7.87 2.10 -23.41
C ASP A 6 -8.76 2.72 -24.49
N VAL A 7 -8.34 2.77 -25.77
CA VAL A 7 -9.07 3.47 -26.84
C VAL A 7 -9.25 2.62 -28.10
N SER A 8 -10.48 2.61 -28.62
CA SER A 8 -10.82 2.10 -29.96
C SER A 8 -10.75 3.23 -30.98
N MET A 9 -9.79 3.16 -31.90
CA MET A 9 -9.65 4.11 -33.01
C MET A 9 -10.43 3.64 -34.24
N ILE A 10 -11.36 4.46 -34.71
CA ILE A 10 -12.26 4.16 -35.84
C ILE A 10 -12.09 5.24 -36.90
N LYS A 11 -11.66 4.86 -38.11
CA LYS A 11 -11.60 5.77 -39.26
C LYS A 11 -12.97 5.82 -39.94
N ARG A 12 -13.57 7.01 -40.05
CA ARG A 12 -14.80 7.30 -40.84
C ARG A 12 -14.60 8.57 -41.64
N ASP A 13 -14.87 8.54 -42.95
CA ASP A 13 -14.87 9.72 -43.82
C ASP A 13 -13.67 10.66 -43.62
N ASN A 14 -12.48 10.05 -43.55
CA ASN A 14 -11.20 10.71 -43.31
C ASN A 14 -11.00 11.38 -41.94
N ARG A 15 -11.87 11.09 -40.96
CA ARG A 15 -11.71 11.47 -39.54
C ARG A 15 -11.46 10.25 -38.67
N LEU A 16 -10.78 10.47 -37.55
CA LEU A 16 -10.66 9.48 -36.49
C LEU A 16 -11.75 9.75 -35.44
N ILE A 17 -12.44 8.69 -35.07
CA ILE A 17 -13.42 8.67 -33.98
C ILE A 17 -12.89 7.69 -32.94
N PHE A 18 -13.02 8.05 -31.67
CA PHE A 18 -12.51 7.32 -30.52
C PHE A 18 -13.67 6.80 -29.67
N ASP A 19 -13.55 5.56 -29.19
CA ASP A 19 -14.41 4.99 -28.16
C ASP A 19 -13.56 4.45 -27.02
N TRP A 20 -14.11 4.39 -25.81
CA TRP A 20 -13.43 3.83 -24.65
C TRP A 20 -13.39 2.31 -24.74
N PHE A 21 -12.18 1.75 -24.89
CA PHE A 21 -11.96 0.33 -25.05
C PHE A 21 -11.67 -0.38 -23.73
N HIS A 22 -12.19 -1.61 -23.63
CA HIS A 22 -11.90 -2.53 -22.55
C HIS A 22 -11.38 -3.84 -23.14
N LYS A 23 -10.30 -4.37 -22.57
CA LYS A 23 -9.79 -5.69 -22.97
C LYS A 23 -10.85 -6.77 -22.69
N PRO A 24 -10.91 -7.86 -23.49
CA PRO A 24 -11.83 -8.97 -23.22
C PRO A 24 -11.66 -9.61 -21.83
N THR A 25 -10.46 -9.51 -21.25
CA THR A 25 -10.13 -10.01 -19.90
C THR A 25 -10.50 -9.02 -18.78
N PHE A 26 -11.20 -7.93 -19.09
CA PHE A 26 -11.59 -6.93 -18.10
C PHE A 26 -12.68 -7.48 -17.19
N SER A 27 -12.42 -7.50 -15.88
CA SER A 27 -13.30 -8.12 -14.89
C SER A 27 -14.44 -7.22 -14.40
N GLY A 28 -14.44 -5.92 -14.73
CA GLY A 28 -15.40 -4.96 -14.18
C GLY A 28 -15.26 -4.70 -12.67
N ARG A 29 -14.23 -5.23 -12.01
CA ARG A 29 -14.05 -5.10 -10.56
C ARG A 29 -13.36 -3.78 -10.19
N PHE A 30 -14.06 -2.96 -9.42
CA PHE A 30 -13.57 -1.71 -8.85
C PHE A 30 -13.60 -1.74 -7.33
N LEU A 31 -13.30 -0.60 -6.70
CA LEU A 31 -13.46 -0.41 -5.28
C LEU A 31 -14.92 -0.63 -4.88
N ASN A 32 -15.24 -1.75 -4.24
CA ASN A 32 -16.59 -2.06 -3.79
C ASN A 32 -17.13 -1.00 -2.80
N PHE A 33 -18.40 -0.62 -2.93
CA PHE A 33 -18.99 0.44 -2.10
C PHE A 33 -19.11 0.06 -0.61
N LEU A 34 -19.26 -1.22 -0.27
CA LEU A 34 -19.34 -1.68 1.11
C LEU A 34 -17.97 -1.77 1.78
N SER A 35 -16.89 -1.63 1.01
CA SER A 35 -15.54 -1.65 1.57
C SER A 35 -15.28 -0.47 2.52
N ASN A 36 -14.39 -0.71 3.49
CA ASN A 36 -13.99 0.27 4.50
C ASN A 36 -13.04 1.33 3.93
N HIS A 37 -13.55 2.17 3.05
CA HIS A 37 -12.83 3.27 2.41
C HIS A 37 -13.59 4.60 2.59
N PRO A 38 -12.88 5.75 2.66
CA PRO A 38 -13.50 7.06 2.68
C PRO A 38 -14.43 7.27 1.48
N LEU A 39 -15.55 7.98 1.68
CA LEU A 39 -16.44 8.36 0.59
C LEU A 39 -15.73 9.14 -0.53
N SER A 40 -14.69 9.91 -0.22
CA SER A 40 -13.89 10.61 -1.23
C SER A 40 -13.21 9.66 -2.22
N GLN A 41 -12.74 8.50 -1.77
CA GLN A 41 -12.13 7.50 -2.65
C GLN A 41 -13.19 6.80 -3.51
N LYS A 42 -14.36 6.50 -2.94
CA LYS A 42 -15.52 5.96 -3.69
C LYS A 42 -15.99 6.94 -4.77
N ARG A 43 -16.09 8.23 -4.46
CA ARG A 43 -16.34 9.29 -5.46
C ARG A 43 -15.22 9.35 -6.50
N GLY A 44 -13.97 9.22 -6.07
CA GLY A 44 -12.80 9.19 -6.96
C GLY A 44 -12.87 8.06 -7.99
N THR A 45 -13.35 6.88 -7.61
CA THR A 45 -13.62 5.77 -8.54
C THR A 45 -14.62 6.20 -9.61
N VAL A 46 -15.78 6.75 -9.23
CA VAL A 46 -16.79 7.25 -10.18
C VAL A 46 -16.20 8.34 -11.09
N PHE A 47 -15.50 9.33 -10.51
CA PHE A 47 -14.87 10.40 -11.27
C PHE A 47 -13.88 9.88 -12.31
N SER A 48 -13.05 8.90 -11.96
CA SER A 48 -12.10 8.31 -12.91
C SER A 48 -12.78 7.63 -14.10
N LEU A 49 -13.95 7.02 -13.89
CA LEU A 49 -14.72 6.37 -14.95
C LEU A 49 -15.38 7.40 -15.87
N VAL A 50 -16.00 8.42 -15.26
CA VAL A 50 -16.60 9.56 -15.98
C VAL A 50 -15.54 10.27 -16.82
N ASP A 51 -14.36 10.54 -16.26
CA ASP A 51 -13.26 11.19 -16.96
C ASP A 51 -12.81 10.36 -18.17
N ARG A 52 -12.66 9.04 -18.02
CA ARG A 52 -12.30 8.16 -19.15
C ARG A 52 -13.34 8.20 -20.24
N ALA A 53 -14.62 8.03 -19.93
CA ALA A 53 -15.68 8.12 -20.93
C ALA A 53 -15.69 9.50 -21.61
N PHE A 54 -15.54 10.58 -20.83
CA PHE A 54 -15.61 11.94 -21.35
C PHE A 54 -14.40 12.31 -22.24
N PHE A 55 -13.18 11.93 -21.86
CA PHE A 55 -11.96 12.33 -22.57
C PHE A 55 -11.49 11.33 -23.63
N LEU A 56 -11.79 10.03 -23.48
CA LEU A 56 -11.30 8.98 -24.37
C LEU A 56 -12.32 8.55 -25.43
N SER A 57 -13.53 9.11 -25.40
CA SER A 57 -14.56 8.78 -26.40
C SER A 57 -15.25 10.02 -26.97
N ASP A 58 -15.62 9.93 -28.24
CA ASP A 58 -16.45 10.92 -28.91
C ASP A 58 -17.87 10.95 -28.34
N ILE A 59 -18.54 12.09 -28.49
CA ILE A 59 -19.89 12.37 -27.95
C ILE A 59 -20.90 11.30 -28.37
N SER A 60 -20.77 10.76 -29.58
CA SER A 60 -21.63 9.68 -30.10
C SER A 60 -21.60 8.40 -29.27
N PHE A 61 -20.52 8.16 -28.52
CA PHE A 61 -20.36 6.99 -27.66
C PHE A 61 -20.64 7.27 -26.18
N HIS A 62 -20.85 8.54 -25.78
CA HIS A 62 -21.04 8.89 -24.38
C HIS A 62 -22.23 8.20 -23.75
N TYR A 63 -23.38 8.12 -24.44
CA TYR A 63 -24.57 7.43 -23.91
C TYR A 63 -24.28 5.96 -23.57
N LYS A 64 -23.66 5.24 -24.50
CA LYS A 64 -23.24 3.85 -24.31
C LYS A 64 -22.27 3.72 -23.13
N ASN A 65 -21.26 4.59 -23.07
CA ASN A 65 -20.22 4.54 -22.03
C ASN A 65 -20.76 4.90 -20.64
N PHE A 66 -21.69 5.84 -20.52
CA PHE A 66 -22.33 6.16 -19.24
C PHE A 66 -23.27 5.06 -18.75
N ASN A 67 -24.05 4.43 -19.64
CA ASN A 67 -24.83 3.25 -19.28
C ASN A 67 -23.93 2.11 -18.77
N PHE A 68 -22.81 1.89 -19.44
CA PHE A 68 -21.81 0.91 -19.02
C PHE A 68 -21.21 1.25 -17.63
N ILE A 69 -20.89 2.52 -17.38
CA ILE A 69 -20.38 2.97 -16.06
C ILE A 69 -21.41 2.70 -14.95
N ILE A 70 -22.68 3.02 -15.19
CA ILE A 70 -23.76 2.82 -14.21
C ILE A 70 -23.86 1.33 -13.85
N ASN A 71 -23.92 0.46 -14.86
CA ASN A 71 -24.02 -0.99 -14.64
C ASN A 71 -22.82 -1.53 -13.85
N ILE A 72 -21.60 -1.14 -14.21
CA ILE A 72 -20.40 -1.54 -13.47
C ILE A 72 -20.42 -1.06 -12.03
N LEU A 73 -20.87 0.16 -11.77
CA LEU A 73 -20.91 0.69 -10.41
C LEU A 73 -21.95 -0.05 -9.56
N LEU A 74 -23.09 -0.43 -10.16
CA LEU A 74 -24.10 -1.28 -9.52
C LEU A 74 -23.53 -2.67 -9.19
N ASP A 75 -22.78 -3.28 -10.10
CA ASP A 75 -22.10 -4.57 -9.88
C ASP A 75 -21.01 -4.50 -8.77
N ASN A 76 -20.63 -3.28 -8.37
CA ASN A 76 -19.72 -3.01 -7.26
C ASN A 76 -20.43 -2.40 -6.03
N ASP A 77 -21.75 -2.60 -5.92
CA ASP A 77 -22.64 -2.23 -4.81
C ASP A 77 -22.82 -0.72 -4.57
N TYR A 78 -22.54 0.13 -5.57
CA TYR A 78 -22.77 1.57 -5.42
C TYR A 78 -24.27 1.88 -5.44
N PRO A 79 -24.81 2.64 -4.46
CA PRO A 79 -26.20 3.07 -4.48
C PRO A 79 -26.51 3.96 -5.68
N LEU A 80 -27.64 3.75 -6.35
CA LEU A 80 -28.07 4.53 -7.52
C LEU A 80 -27.99 6.04 -7.29
N ASN A 81 -28.55 6.53 -6.18
CA ASN A 81 -28.53 7.96 -5.86
C ASN A 81 -27.09 8.50 -5.81
N PHE A 82 -26.19 7.76 -5.15
CA PHE A 82 -24.78 8.13 -5.06
C PHE A 82 -24.11 8.15 -6.44
N ILE A 83 -24.40 7.18 -7.31
CA ILE A 83 -23.89 7.14 -8.68
C ILE A 83 -24.32 8.39 -9.43
N PHE A 84 -25.62 8.66 -9.52
CA PHE A 84 -26.15 9.78 -10.28
C PHE A 84 -25.67 11.13 -9.74
N ASP A 85 -25.71 11.34 -8.42
CA ASP A 85 -25.23 12.56 -7.79
C ASP A 85 -23.76 12.84 -8.13
N THR A 86 -22.92 11.80 -8.03
CA THR A 86 -21.48 11.91 -8.27
C THR A 86 -21.16 12.12 -9.75
N ILE A 87 -21.84 11.42 -10.66
CA ILE A 87 -21.69 11.61 -12.12
C ILE A 87 -22.10 13.04 -12.49
N ASN A 88 -23.27 13.50 -12.04
CA ASN A 88 -23.77 14.84 -12.33
C ASN A 88 -22.84 15.93 -11.79
N GLN A 89 -22.31 15.75 -10.57
CA GLN A 89 -21.31 16.65 -10.00
C GLN A 89 -20.06 16.73 -10.89
N ARG A 90 -19.56 15.58 -11.36
CA ARG A 90 -18.35 15.54 -12.18
C ARG A 90 -18.56 16.14 -13.56
N LEU A 91 -19.68 15.83 -14.22
CA LEU A 91 -20.02 16.38 -15.53
C LEU A 91 -20.16 17.90 -15.48
N LYS A 92 -20.86 18.44 -14.47
CA LYS A 92 -20.95 19.90 -14.27
C LYS A 92 -19.57 20.55 -14.17
N TYR A 93 -18.64 19.93 -13.44
CA TYR A 93 -17.26 20.40 -13.34
C TYR A 93 -16.51 20.35 -14.68
N LEU A 94 -16.59 19.23 -15.40
CA LEU A 94 -15.91 19.04 -16.69
C LEU A 94 -16.41 20.02 -17.75
N LEU A 95 -17.72 20.22 -17.82
CA LEU A 95 -18.34 21.17 -18.75
C LEU A 95 -17.94 22.60 -18.40
N LYS A 96 -18.03 23.00 -17.12
CA LYS A 96 -17.63 24.34 -16.67
C LYS A 96 -16.17 24.65 -17.02
N ASN A 97 -15.26 23.72 -16.78
CA ASN A 97 -13.85 23.92 -17.09
C ASN A 97 -13.57 23.96 -18.60
N LYS A 98 -14.30 23.19 -19.41
CA LYS A 98 -14.19 23.26 -20.88
C LYS A 98 -14.55 24.64 -21.42
N PHE A 99 -15.48 25.36 -20.77
CA PHE A 99 -15.84 26.73 -21.13
C PHE A 99 -14.88 27.80 -20.57
N ILE A 100 -14.25 27.56 -19.41
CA ILE A 100 -13.33 28.51 -18.76
C ILE A 100 -11.95 28.57 -19.43
N VAL A 101 -11.47 27.46 -20.02
CA VAL A 101 -10.14 27.42 -20.69
C VAL A 101 -10.05 28.34 -21.92
N ASN A 102 -11.18 28.92 -22.38
CA ASN A 102 -11.20 29.91 -23.44
C ASN A 102 -10.99 31.36 -22.97
N ASP A 103 -10.89 31.63 -21.66
CA ASP A 103 -10.53 32.96 -21.13
C ASP A 103 -9.12 32.97 -20.52
N GLN A 104 -8.41 34.06 -20.81
CA GLN A 104 -6.99 34.35 -20.61
C GLN A 104 -6.34 33.83 -19.31
N PRO A 105 -5.01 33.59 -19.31
CA PRO A 105 -4.30 33.06 -18.14
C PRO A 105 -4.27 34.12 -17.02
N THR A 106 -5.06 33.89 -15.96
CA THR A 106 -4.94 34.69 -14.74
C THR A 106 -3.66 34.30 -14.02
N ASN A 107 -2.65 35.16 -14.19
CA ASN A 107 -1.37 35.10 -13.52
C ASN A 107 -1.56 35.38 -12.02
N THR A 108 -2.04 34.39 -11.27
CA THR A 108 -2.08 34.44 -9.81
C THR A 108 -0.84 33.72 -9.29
N GLN A 109 0.22 34.48 -9.07
CA GLN A 109 1.31 34.08 -8.18
C GLN A 109 0.73 33.96 -6.76
N SER A 110 0.08 32.83 -6.47
CA SER A 110 -0.27 32.50 -5.10
C SER A 110 1.00 32.05 -4.39
N ASN A 111 1.44 32.82 -3.40
CA ASN A 111 2.42 32.42 -2.39
C ASN A 111 1.88 31.19 -1.63
N SER A 112 1.97 30.00 -2.23
CA SER A 112 1.45 28.78 -1.63
C SER A 112 2.43 28.32 -0.55
N LYS A 113 2.11 28.59 0.72
CA LYS A 113 2.78 27.93 1.84
C LYS A 113 2.78 26.42 1.59
N SER A 114 3.95 25.79 1.68
CA SER A 114 4.09 24.34 1.53
C SER A 114 3.21 23.64 2.56
N VAL A 115 2.22 22.89 2.08
CA VAL A 115 1.29 22.16 2.94
C VAL A 115 1.87 20.78 3.21
N SER A 116 2.13 20.45 4.48
CA SER A 116 2.56 19.12 4.87
C SER A 116 1.37 18.16 4.91
N TRP A 117 1.58 16.90 4.50
CA TRP A 117 0.55 15.86 4.47
C TRP A 117 0.89 14.72 5.41
N LEU A 118 -0.06 14.37 6.28
CA LEU A 118 -0.02 13.20 7.12
C LEU A 118 -1.01 12.16 6.56
N THR A 119 -0.49 11.04 6.07
CA THR A 119 -1.32 9.93 5.58
C THR A 119 -1.55 8.90 6.68
N VAL A 120 -2.81 8.63 7.01
CA VAL A 120 -3.19 7.68 8.07
C VAL A 120 -4.16 6.61 7.55
N PRO A 121 -4.17 5.40 8.13
CA PRO A 121 -5.18 4.40 7.80
C PRO A 121 -6.61 4.90 8.06
N PHE A 122 -7.52 4.64 7.14
CA PHE A 122 -8.93 4.96 7.31
C PHE A 122 -9.58 4.00 8.32
N VAL A 123 -9.99 4.54 9.45
CA VAL A 123 -10.79 3.84 10.46
C VAL A 123 -12.01 4.72 10.75
N PRO A 124 -13.25 4.31 10.39
CA PRO A 124 -14.43 5.19 10.39
C PRO A 124 -14.60 6.03 11.65
N CYS A 125 -14.56 5.41 12.83
CA CYS A 125 -14.77 6.10 14.11
C CYS A 125 -13.64 7.05 14.51
N HIS A 126 -12.43 6.86 13.94
CA HIS A 126 -11.25 7.65 14.26
C HIS A 126 -10.94 8.69 13.18
N ALA A 127 -11.41 8.49 11.96
CA ALA A 127 -11.14 9.36 10.82
C ALA A 127 -11.64 10.79 11.07
N GLU A 128 -12.84 10.96 11.65
CA GLU A 128 -13.38 12.29 11.94
C GLU A 128 -12.56 13.04 13.00
N LYS A 129 -12.03 12.34 14.01
CA LYS A 129 -11.11 12.94 14.99
C LYS A 129 -9.81 13.38 14.31
N LEU A 130 -9.29 12.57 13.39
CA LEU A 130 -8.05 12.86 12.68
C LEU A 130 -8.22 14.01 11.66
N LYS A 131 -9.40 14.19 11.06
CA LYS A 131 -9.66 15.32 10.15
C LYS A 131 -9.50 16.68 10.82
N LYS A 132 -9.79 16.78 12.13
CA LYS A 132 -9.66 18.02 12.91
C LYS A 132 -8.23 18.57 12.99
N PHE A 133 -7.21 17.75 12.72
CA PHE A 133 -5.81 18.19 12.70
C PHE A 133 -5.46 19.14 11.52
N HIS A 134 -6.38 19.34 10.57
CA HIS A 134 -6.19 20.24 9.42
C HIS A 134 -5.78 21.68 9.79
N ASN A 135 -6.06 22.13 11.01
CA ASN A 135 -5.85 23.52 11.44
C ASN A 135 -4.38 23.87 11.75
N ASN A 136 -3.50 22.88 11.87
CA ASN A 136 -2.10 23.10 12.28
C ASN A 136 -1.10 23.16 11.11
N GLY A 137 -1.56 23.49 9.90
CA GLY A 137 -0.72 23.47 8.70
C GLY A 137 -0.36 22.08 8.18
N ILE A 138 -0.92 21.03 8.78
CA ILE A 138 -0.78 19.64 8.36
C ILE A 138 -2.14 19.14 7.89
N ARG A 139 -2.22 18.72 6.63
CA ARG A 139 -3.43 18.09 6.09
C ARG A 139 -3.40 16.59 6.32
N VAL A 140 -4.53 16.05 6.75
CA VAL A 140 -4.68 14.60 6.92
C VAL A 140 -5.31 13.99 5.68
N SER A 141 -4.61 13.01 5.10
CA SER A 141 -5.15 12.13 4.06
C SER A 141 -5.36 10.73 4.61
N PHE A 142 -6.33 10.02 4.05
CA PHE A 142 -6.64 8.65 4.47
C PHE A 142 -6.20 7.65 3.42
N CYS A 143 -5.61 6.55 3.86
CA CYS A 143 -5.30 5.40 3.02
C CYS A 143 -5.98 4.13 3.55
N SER A 144 -6.23 3.17 2.69
CA SER A 144 -6.76 1.86 3.10
C SER A 144 -5.65 0.82 2.98
N PRO A 145 -5.26 0.14 4.08
CA PRO A 145 -4.16 -0.82 4.05
C PRO A 145 -4.52 -2.10 3.29
N ASN A 146 -5.80 -2.50 3.31
CA ASN A 146 -6.31 -3.66 2.59
C ASN A 146 -6.61 -3.31 1.14
N LYS A 147 -5.58 -3.32 0.30
CA LYS A 147 -5.72 -3.15 -1.16
C LYS A 147 -6.27 -4.42 -1.81
N MET A 148 -6.99 -4.27 -2.93
CA MET A 148 -7.48 -5.41 -3.72
C MET A 148 -6.38 -6.38 -4.13
N SER A 149 -5.15 -5.90 -4.39
CA SER A 149 -4.00 -6.74 -4.71
C SER A 149 -3.60 -7.74 -3.62
N LYS A 150 -4.07 -7.54 -2.38
CA LYS A 150 -3.88 -8.51 -1.28
C LYS A 150 -4.73 -9.76 -1.48
N TYR A 151 -5.94 -9.59 -2.02
CA TYR A 151 -6.92 -10.65 -2.25
C TYR A 151 -6.85 -11.20 -3.67
N VAL A 152 -6.72 -10.30 -4.64
CA VAL A 152 -6.56 -10.60 -6.07
C VAL A 152 -5.07 -10.56 -6.37
N LYS A 153 -4.40 -11.69 -6.15
CA LYS A 153 -2.99 -11.85 -6.49
C LYS A 153 -2.86 -12.21 -7.97
N VAL A 154 -1.79 -11.74 -8.59
CA VAL A 154 -1.32 -12.34 -9.84
C VAL A 154 -0.99 -13.79 -9.51
N GLN A 155 -1.46 -14.75 -10.31
CA GLN A 155 -1.17 -16.19 -10.16
C GLN A 155 0.33 -16.47 -10.45
N LYS A 156 1.22 -15.90 -9.63
CA LYS A 156 2.65 -16.17 -9.64
C LYS A 156 2.96 -17.26 -8.63
N ASP A 157 3.97 -18.06 -8.94
CA ASP A 157 4.46 -19.08 -8.03
C ASP A 157 4.91 -18.47 -6.71
N ALA A 158 4.56 -19.15 -5.61
CA ALA A 158 4.97 -18.73 -4.28
C ALA A 158 6.49 -18.88 -4.14
N LEU A 159 7.15 -17.81 -3.68
CA LEU A 159 8.57 -17.88 -3.36
C LEU A 159 8.79 -18.78 -2.14
N SER A 160 9.82 -19.62 -2.22
CA SER A 160 10.31 -20.38 -1.07
C SER A 160 10.73 -19.44 0.06
N LYS A 161 10.58 -19.90 1.30
CA LYS A 161 10.85 -19.14 2.53
C LYS A 161 12.24 -18.45 2.50
N ASP A 162 13.25 -19.20 2.10
CA ASP A 162 14.65 -18.76 2.05
C ASP A 162 14.96 -17.73 0.96
N SER A 163 14.10 -17.66 -0.06
CA SER A 163 14.24 -16.73 -1.18
C SER A 163 13.48 -15.43 -0.95
N ARG A 164 12.74 -15.30 0.16
CA ARG A 164 12.04 -14.06 0.52
C ARG A 164 13.02 -12.99 0.97
N SER A 165 12.68 -11.74 0.69
CA SER A 165 13.44 -10.55 1.03
C SER A 165 12.57 -9.56 1.80
N ASN A 166 13.17 -8.54 2.41
CA ASN A 166 12.45 -7.54 3.21
C ASN A 166 11.71 -8.13 4.42
N VAL A 167 12.32 -9.13 5.07
CA VAL A 167 11.72 -9.89 6.17
C VAL A 167 12.31 -9.52 7.52
N VAL A 168 11.49 -9.61 8.55
CA VAL A 168 11.90 -9.74 9.95
C VAL A 168 11.88 -11.23 10.28
N TYR A 169 13.00 -11.75 10.76
CA TYR A 169 13.19 -13.18 11.01
C TYR A 169 13.63 -13.45 12.45
N LYS A 170 13.40 -14.68 12.90
CA LYS A 170 13.79 -15.19 14.22
C LYS A 170 14.67 -16.42 14.09
N ILE A 171 15.76 -16.43 14.83
CA ILE A 171 16.65 -17.58 15.01
C ILE A 171 16.58 -18.01 16.47
N SER A 172 16.07 -19.21 16.73
CA SER A 172 15.95 -19.79 18.07
C SER A 172 17.20 -20.60 18.41
N CYS A 173 17.61 -20.58 19.68
CA CYS A 173 18.62 -21.48 20.22
C CYS A 173 18.06 -22.93 20.27
N ASN A 174 18.92 -23.93 20.09
CA ASN A 174 18.56 -25.33 20.26
C ASN A 174 18.43 -25.72 21.72
N ASP A 175 19.32 -25.16 22.55
CA ASP A 175 19.63 -25.68 23.88
C ASP A 175 18.98 -24.88 25.01
N CYS A 176 18.42 -23.71 24.69
CA CYS A 176 17.68 -22.88 25.65
C CYS A 176 16.58 -22.04 24.97
N ASP A 177 15.76 -21.36 25.78
CA ASP A 177 14.65 -20.52 25.30
C ASP A 177 15.08 -19.18 24.69
N ALA A 178 16.39 -18.96 24.51
CA ALA A 178 16.90 -17.73 23.93
C ALA A 178 16.64 -17.65 22.41
N SER A 179 16.40 -16.45 21.92
CA SER A 179 16.22 -16.22 20.48
C SER A 179 16.76 -14.87 20.04
N TYR A 180 17.19 -14.80 18.78
CA TYR A 180 17.61 -13.57 18.12
C TYR A 180 16.60 -13.18 17.06
N VAL A 181 16.19 -11.91 17.05
CA VAL A 181 15.35 -11.33 16.01
C VAL A 181 16.17 -10.34 15.20
N GLY A 182 16.08 -10.40 13.88
CA GLY A 182 16.75 -9.45 13.00
C GLY A 182 15.93 -9.16 11.75
N GLN A 183 16.30 -8.11 11.02
CA GLN A 183 15.73 -7.81 9.70
C GLN A 183 16.75 -7.94 8.55
N THR A 184 16.24 -8.07 7.32
CA THR A 184 17.04 -8.01 6.11
C THR A 184 16.24 -7.45 4.92
N SER A 185 16.85 -6.56 4.12
CA SER A 185 16.33 -6.18 2.79
C SER A 185 16.65 -7.22 1.71
N ARG A 186 17.64 -8.08 1.95
CA ARG A 186 18.12 -9.11 1.03
C ARG A 186 17.42 -10.45 1.28
N GLN A 187 17.70 -11.44 0.44
CA GLN A 187 17.18 -12.80 0.62
C GLN A 187 17.56 -13.37 1.99
N LEU A 188 16.61 -14.03 2.64
CA LEU A 188 16.79 -14.61 3.97
C LEU A 188 18.00 -15.56 4.01
N LYS A 189 18.14 -16.46 3.02
CA LYS A 189 19.28 -17.38 2.93
C LYS A 189 20.65 -16.71 2.97
N THR A 190 20.76 -15.53 2.35
CA THR A 190 22.00 -14.76 2.34
C THR A 190 22.31 -14.27 3.74
N ARG A 191 21.31 -13.73 4.44
CA ARG A 191 21.49 -13.24 5.81
C ARG A 191 21.82 -14.35 6.80
N ILE A 192 21.19 -15.51 6.67
CA ILE A 192 21.48 -16.67 7.53
C ILE A 192 22.87 -17.23 7.26
N SER A 193 23.30 -17.29 5.99
CA SER A 193 24.66 -17.69 5.63
C SER A 193 25.72 -16.75 6.22
N GLU A 194 25.45 -15.45 6.28
CA GLU A 194 26.36 -14.49 6.93
C GLU A 194 26.54 -14.75 8.41
N HIS A 195 25.45 -14.98 9.15
CA HIS A 195 25.52 -15.32 10.57
C HIS A 195 26.32 -16.60 10.80
N ARG A 196 26.05 -17.65 10.01
CA ARG A 196 26.82 -18.91 10.05
C ARG A 196 28.30 -18.69 9.76
N ASN A 197 28.62 -17.89 8.75
CA ASN A 197 30.00 -17.59 8.38
C ASN A 197 30.69 -16.72 9.43
N HIS A 198 29.97 -15.83 10.10
CA HIS A 198 30.50 -14.98 11.16
C HIS A 198 30.98 -15.81 12.36
N ILE A 199 30.26 -16.89 12.71
CA ILE A 199 30.67 -17.80 13.79
C ILE A 199 32.02 -18.48 13.49
N LYS A 200 32.29 -18.78 12.22
CA LYS A 200 33.54 -19.43 11.81
C LYS A 200 34.73 -18.47 11.79
N ARG A 201 34.50 -17.16 11.81
CA ARG A 201 35.57 -16.15 11.75
C ARG A 201 36.03 -15.82 13.17
N ASN A 202 37.34 -15.79 13.38
CA ASN A 202 37.92 -15.33 14.64
C ASN A 202 38.04 -13.79 14.63
N THR A 203 36.91 -13.09 14.66
CA THR A 203 36.87 -11.61 14.67
C THR A 203 36.85 -11.08 16.10
N THR A 204 37.46 -9.90 16.29
CA THR A 204 37.46 -9.17 17.56
C THR A 204 36.05 -8.67 17.92
N THR A 205 35.27 -8.27 16.91
CA THR A 205 33.85 -7.92 17.08
C THR A 205 32.99 -9.16 16.82
N ARG A 206 32.32 -9.65 17.86
CA ARG A 206 31.44 -10.82 17.80
C ARG A 206 29.98 -10.39 17.72
N SER A 207 29.19 -11.11 16.92
CA SER A 207 27.74 -10.93 16.94
C SER A 207 27.15 -11.51 18.22
N VAL A 208 25.98 -11.03 18.67
CA VAL A 208 25.29 -11.57 19.85
C VAL A 208 25.00 -13.08 19.73
N ILE A 209 24.75 -13.56 18.50
CA ILE A 209 24.56 -14.98 18.19
C ILE A 209 25.88 -15.74 18.42
N THR A 210 26.99 -15.21 17.89
CA THR A 210 28.32 -15.81 18.05
C THR A 210 28.74 -15.84 19.52
N GLU A 211 28.51 -14.76 20.25
CA GLU A 211 28.87 -14.64 21.66
C GLU A 211 28.07 -15.65 22.51
N HIS A 212 26.75 -15.73 22.34
CA HIS A 212 25.91 -16.71 23.05
C HIS A 212 26.38 -18.15 22.83
N ARG A 213 26.67 -18.51 21.57
CA ARG A 213 27.19 -19.83 21.22
C ARG A 213 28.53 -20.13 21.88
N LEU A 214 29.47 -19.17 21.89
CA LEU A 214 30.80 -19.38 22.47
C LEU A 214 30.76 -19.45 24.00
N GLN A 215 29.92 -18.64 24.64
CA GLN A 215 29.81 -18.58 26.11
C GLN A 215 29.14 -19.83 26.69
N HIS A 216 28.09 -20.34 26.03
CA HIS A 216 27.28 -21.44 26.56
C HIS A 216 27.52 -22.78 25.85
N GLY A 217 28.29 -22.80 24.75
CA GLY A 217 28.49 -24.00 23.94
C GLY A 217 27.23 -24.44 23.16
N HIS A 218 26.23 -23.56 23.05
CA HIS A 218 24.95 -23.84 22.39
C HIS A 218 25.04 -23.71 20.86
N ASP A 219 24.08 -24.27 20.12
CA ASP A 219 23.89 -23.99 18.70
C ASP A 219 22.46 -23.50 18.38
N PHE A 220 22.24 -23.05 17.15
CA PHE A 220 20.98 -22.45 16.70
C PHE A 220 20.24 -23.32 15.69
N ARG A 221 18.92 -23.14 15.64
CA ARG A 221 18.01 -23.77 14.67
C ARG A 221 18.11 -23.15 13.28
N TRP A 222 19.25 -23.33 12.63
CA TRP A 222 19.53 -22.68 11.35
C TRP A 222 18.62 -23.07 10.19
N ASN A 223 18.00 -24.26 10.24
CA ASN A 223 17.09 -24.74 9.19
C ASN A 223 15.62 -24.42 9.52
N GLU A 224 15.32 -23.94 10.72
CA GLU A 224 13.95 -23.64 11.19
C GLU A 224 13.72 -22.14 11.43
N VAL A 225 14.55 -21.27 10.84
CA VAL A 225 14.45 -19.80 11.00
C VAL A 225 13.05 -19.31 10.68
N GLU A 226 12.34 -18.67 11.60
CA GLU A 226 10.96 -18.21 11.37
C GLU A 226 10.96 -16.84 10.68
N ILE A 227 9.98 -16.59 9.80
CA ILE A 227 9.68 -15.24 9.29
C ILE A 227 8.55 -14.69 10.15
N LEU A 228 8.83 -13.63 10.89
CA LEU A 228 7.87 -12.98 11.79
C LEU A 228 7.03 -11.92 11.07
N ASP A 229 7.62 -11.22 10.09
CA ASP A 229 6.95 -10.18 9.30
C ASP A 229 7.64 -9.96 7.94
N GLU A 230 6.93 -9.37 6.98
CA GLU A 230 7.43 -9.00 5.66
C GLU A 230 7.02 -7.54 5.31
N GLU A 231 7.99 -6.63 5.34
CA GLU A 231 7.76 -5.19 5.15
C GLU A 231 8.86 -4.58 4.27
N SER A 232 8.45 -4.12 3.09
CA SER A 232 9.35 -3.55 2.08
C SER A 232 9.87 -2.17 2.45
N ASN A 233 9.10 -1.39 3.22
CA ASN A 233 9.54 -0.09 3.68
C ASN A 233 10.53 -0.23 4.85
N TYR A 234 11.77 0.21 4.63
CA TYR A 234 12.84 0.10 5.61
C TYR A 234 12.48 0.65 7.00
N ARG A 235 11.87 1.85 7.07
CA ARG A 235 11.53 2.49 8.36
C ARG A 235 10.47 1.70 9.12
N LYS A 236 9.45 1.21 8.40
CA LYS A 236 8.42 0.35 9.00
C LYS A 236 8.99 -0.99 9.44
N ARG A 237 9.93 -1.55 8.65
CA ARG A 237 10.60 -2.81 8.99
C ARG A 237 11.46 -2.70 10.24
N ILE A 238 12.14 -1.57 10.48
CA ILE A 238 12.84 -1.30 11.75
C ILE A 238 11.86 -1.34 12.92
N VAL A 239 10.72 -0.64 12.80
CA VAL A 239 9.69 -0.65 13.86
C VAL A 239 9.14 -2.07 14.09
N SER A 240 8.93 -2.82 13.01
CA SER A 240 8.50 -4.23 13.08
C SER A 240 9.54 -5.12 13.79
N GLU A 241 10.83 -4.95 13.48
CA GLU A 241 11.93 -5.63 14.18
C GLU A 241 11.91 -5.31 15.68
N MET A 242 11.82 -4.04 16.06
CA MET A 242 11.78 -3.60 17.46
C MET A 242 10.60 -4.21 18.23
N ILE A 243 9.41 -4.20 17.62
CA ILE A 243 8.22 -4.81 18.20
C ILE A 243 8.45 -6.31 18.40
N ASN A 244 8.97 -7.01 17.38
CA ASN A 244 9.22 -8.44 17.45
C ASN A 244 10.32 -8.81 18.45
N ILE A 245 11.33 -7.97 18.66
CA ILE A 245 12.32 -8.12 19.74
C ILE A 245 11.62 -8.06 21.10
N LYS A 246 10.80 -7.03 21.35
CA LYS A 246 10.09 -6.87 22.64
C LYS A 246 9.09 -7.99 22.94
N LYS A 247 8.59 -8.68 21.92
CA LYS A 247 7.72 -9.85 22.09
C LYS A 247 8.46 -11.12 22.53
N GLN A 248 9.79 -11.17 22.44
CA GLN A 248 10.55 -12.35 22.87
C GLN A 248 10.68 -12.39 24.39
N LYS A 249 10.55 -13.59 24.99
CA LYS A 249 10.74 -13.78 26.43
C LYS A 249 12.22 -13.65 26.84
N ASN A 250 13.11 -14.28 26.07
CA ASN A 250 14.55 -14.26 26.28
C ASN A 250 15.24 -13.86 24.97
N SER A 251 15.35 -12.54 24.75
CA SER A 251 15.95 -11.98 23.53
C SER A 251 17.46 -11.86 23.67
N LEU A 252 18.20 -12.29 22.64
CA LEU A 252 19.65 -12.08 22.53
C LEU A 252 20.01 -10.67 21.99
N ASN A 253 19.03 -9.93 21.46
CA ASN A 253 19.25 -8.58 20.95
C ASN A 253 19.70 -7.61 22.05
N LEU A 254 20.45 -6.58 21.67
CA LEU A 254 20.89 -5.55 22.59
C LEU A 254 19.73 -4.61 22.93
N GLN A 255 19.72 -4.02 24.12
CA GLN A 255 18.67 -3.07 24.51
C GLN A 255 18.62 -1.86 23.56
N THR A 256 19.80 -1.44 23.07
CA THR A 256 20.00 -0.40 22.05
C THR A 256 19.21 -0.66 20.76
N ASP A 257 18.95 -1.92 20.42
CA ASP A 257 18.20 -2.30 19.22
C ASP A 257 16.74 -1.84 19.28
N THR A 258 16.24 -1.48 20.47
CA THR A 258 14.83 -1.09 20.71
C THR A 258 14.64 0.34 21.25
N GLU A 259 15.70 1.14 21.36
CA GLU A 259 15.66 2.48 21.97
C GLU A 259 14.71 3.46 21.25
N ASN A 260 14.60 3.34 19.92
CA ASN A 260 13.73 4.23 19.15
C ASN A 260 12.24 3.88 19.24
N LEU A 261 11.87 2.81 19.96
CA LEU A 261 10.48 2.43 20.17
C LEU A 261 9.92 3.13 21.41
N HIS A 262 9.01 4.08 21.19
CA HIS A 262 8.42 4.87 22.26
C HIS A 262 7.68 3.99 23.29
N GLU A 263 7.82 4.30 24.58
CA GLU A 263 7.29 3.49 25.69
C GLU A 263 5.77 3.34 25.67
N THR A 264 5.04 4.28 25.05
CA THR A 264 3.58 4.21 24.86
C THR A 264 3.13 2.96 24.10
N TYR A 265 4.02 2.33 23.32
CA TYR A 265 3.70 1.08 22.62
C TYR A 265 3.82 -0.15 23.53
N ILE A 266 4.55 -0.09 24.65
CA ILE A 266 4.82 -1.26 25.51
C ILE A 266 3.51 -1.91 26.04
N PRO A 267 2.53 -1.15 26.59
CA PRO A 267 1.28 -1.74 27.06
C PRO A 267 0.45 -2.38 25.94
N LEU A 268 0.59 -1.91 24.69
CA LEU A 268 -0.08 -2.48 23.53
C LEU A 268 0.60 -3.77 23.09
N ILE A 269 1.93 -3.81 23.09
CA ILE A 269 2.71 -4.99 22.72
C ILE A 269 2.47 -6.12 23.72
N ASN A 270 2.43 -5.82 25.02
CA ASN A 270 2.20 -6.81 26.06
C ASN A 270 0.79 -7.43 26.03
N LYS A 271 -0.17 -6.83 25.31
CA LYS A 271 -1.53 -7.35 25.13
C LYS A 271 -1.68 -8.31 23.95
N ILE A 272 -0.66 -8.41 23.08
CA ILE A 272 -0.70 -9.18 21.81
C ILE A 272 0.22 -10.40 21.91
#